data_AF-D3ST97-F1
#
_entry.id   AF-D3ST97-F1
#
_cell.length_a   1.000
_cell.length_b   1.000
_cell.length_c   1.000
_cell.angle_alpha   90.00
_cell.angle_beta   90.00
_cell.angle_gamma   90.00
#
_symmetry.space_group_name_H-M   'P 1'
#
loop_
_entity.id
_entity.type
_entity.pdbx_description
1 polymer ?
#
loop_
_entity_poly.entity_id
_entity_poly.type
_entity_poly.pdbx_seq_one_letter_code
_entity_poly.pdbx_strand_id
1 'polypeptide(L)'
;MSIGRFRDVPSEMDGVEREIAAAQYPEGGLVFGLASGVVAGMLTSALLLVILPFVGALAGFAVGRQYRSYRLRQRQGTRESGE
;
A
#
# COMPACT_ATOMS: atom_id res chain seq x y z
N MET A 1 -13.44 -45.97 -6.52
CA MET A 1 -14.40 -44.98 -5.96
C MET A 1 -14.08 -44.85 -4.47
N SER A 2 -13.44 -43.76 -4.04
CA SER A 2 -12.98 -43.56 -2.64
C SER A 2 -13.96 -42.74 -1.80
N ILE A 3 -15.25 -42.87 -2.09
CA ILE A 3 -16.31 -42.19 -1.34
C ILE A 3 -16.51 -43.01 -0.06
N GLY A 4 -16.01 -42.50 1.07
CA GLY A 4 -16.10 -43.12 2.40
C GLY A 4 -14.78 -43.38 3.14
N ARG A 5 -13.62 -42.89 2.64
CA ARG A 5 -12.32 -43.13 3.29
C ARG A 5 -11.97 -42.14 4.40
N PHE A 6 -12.43 -40.90 4.31
CA PHE A 6 -12.07 -39.82 5.22
C PHE A 6 -13.19 -39.60 6.23
N ARG A 7 -12.84 -39.50 7.51
CA ARG A 7 -13.80 -39.25 8.60
C ARG A 7 -14.22 -37.79 8.55
N ASP A 8 -15.52 -37.52 8.68
CA ASP A 8 -16.06 -36.16 8.68
C ASP A 8 -16.03 -35.49 10.07
N VAL A 9 -15.68 -36.24 11.12
CA VAL A 9 -15.64 -35.76 12.51
C VAL A 9 -14.23 -35.25 12.85
N PRO A 10 -14.02 -33.94 13.12
CA PRO A 10 -12.67 -33.36 13.28
C PRO A 10 -11.85 -33.92 14.45
N SER A 11 -12.52 -34.42 15.49
CA SER A 11 -11.90 -35.07 16.65
C SER A 11 -11.41 -36.49 16.37
N GLU A 12 -11.88 -37.09 15.28
CA GLU A 12 -11.53 -38.45 14.87
C GLU A 12 -10.59 -38.48 13.65
N MET A 13 -10.31 -37.31 13.05
CA MET A 13 -9.39 -37.15 11.92
C MET A 13 -7.94 -37.29 12.36
N ASP A 14 -7.18 -38.10 11.61
CA ASP A 14 -5.72 -38.12 11.72
C ASP A 14 -5.11 -36.83 11.14
N GLY A 15 -3.87 -36.52 11.52
CA GLY A 15 -3.20 -35.26 11.14
C GLY A 15 -3.19 -34.99 9.62
N VAL A 16 -3.04 -36.04 8.82
CA VAL A 16 -3.06 -35.96 7.34
C VAL A 16 -4.49 -35.69 6.82
N GLU A 17 -5.51 -36.29 7.42
CA GLU A 17 -6.91 -36.07 7.02
C GLU A 17 -7.36 -34.64 7.33
N ARG A 18 -6.89 -34.11 8.46
CA ARG A 18 -7.13 -32.72 8.87
C ARG A 18 -6.46 -31.73 7.92
N GLU A 19 -5.25 -32.01 7.44
CA GLU A 19 -4.54 -31.17 6.48
C GLU A 19 -5.25 -31.16 5.12
N ILE A 20 -5.71 -32.33 4.64
CA ILE A 20 -6.51 -32.44 3.41
C ILE A 20 -7.84 -31.70 3.55
N ALA A 21 -8.52 -31.83 4.69
CA ALA A 21 -9.77 -31.12 4.97
C ALA A 21 -9.55 -29.60 5.03
N ALA A 22 -8.49 -29.13 5.68
CA ALA A 22 -8.15 -27.71 5.73
C ALA A 22 -7.84 -27.13 4.33
N ALA A 23 -7.23 -27.93 3.44
CA ALA A 23 -7.01 -27.54 2.05
C ALA A 23 -8.31 -27.49 1.23
N GLN A 24 -9.32 -28.28 1.60
CA GLN A 24 -10.64 -28.30 0.94
C GLN A 24 -11.58 -27.18 1.41
N TYR A 25 -11.40 -26.66 2.62
CA TYR A 25 -12.18 -25.55 3.18
C TYR A 25 -11.33 -24.26 3.26
N PRO A 26 -11.12 -23.54 2.14
CA PRO A 26 -10.25 -22.37 2.06
C PRO A 26 -10.80 -21.13 2.78
N GLU A 27 -11.93 -21.24 3.48
CA GLU A 27 -12.59 -20.13 4.19
C GLU A 27 -11.63 -19.41 5.16
N GLY A 28 -10.75 -20.15 5.83
CA GLY A 28 -9.71 -19.56 6.68
C GLY A 28 -8.73 -18.66 5.92
N GLY A 29 -8.36 -19.04 4.69
CA GLY A 29 -7.53 -18.22 3.81
C GLY A 29 -8.24 -16.97 3.31
N LEU A 30 -9.55 -17.06 3.05
CA LEU A 30 -10.37 -15.91 2.64
C LEU A 30 -10.48 -14.89 3.79
N VAL A 31 -10.77 -15.34 5.00
CA VAL A 31 -10.87 -14.46 6.19
C VAL A 31 -9.53 -13.79 6.48
N PHE A 32 -8.42 -14.55 6.41
CA PHE A 32 -7.09 -14.00 6.61
C PHE A 32 -6.69 -13.00 5.50
N GLY A 33 -6.98 -13.32 4.24
CA GLY A 33 -6.76 -12.42 3.10
C GLY A 33 -7.54 -11.11 3.22
N LEU A 34 -8.81 -11.19 3.65
CA LEU A 34 -9.63 -10.00 3.90
C LEU A 34 -9.05 -9.15 5.04
N ALA A 35 -8.75 -9.77 6.19
CA ALA A 35 -8.24 -9.06 7.35
C ALA A 35 -6.89 -8.38 7.07
N SER A 36 -5.97 -9.12 6.42
CA SER A 36 -4.68 -8.57 6.01
C SER A 36 -4.82 -7.43 5.00
N GLY A 37 -5.73 -7.54 4.03
CA GLY A 37 -6.01 -6.47 3.06
C GLY A 37 -6.51 -5.19 3.74
N VAL A 38 -7.41 -5.30 4.71
CA VAL A 38 -7.91 -4.15 5.49
C VAL A 38 -6.78 -3.50 6.29
N VAL A 39 -6.01 -4.29 7.03
CA VAL A 39 -4.89 -3.77 7.84
C VAL A 39 -3.84 -3.09 6.96
N ALA A 40 -3.49 -3.70 5.82
CA ALA A 40 -2.55 -3.13 4.86
C ALA A 40 -3.07 -1.78 4.30
N GLY A 41 -4.36 -1.70 3.97
CA GLY A 41 -4.99 -0.46 3.51
C GLY A 41 -4.95 0.64 4.56
N MET A 42 -5.25 0.32 5.82
CA MET A 42 -5.20 1.28 6.93
C MET A 42 -3.79 1.80 7.20
N LEU A 43 -2.79 0.91 7.18
CA LEU A 43 -1.39 1.31 7.36
C LEU A 43 -0.91 2.18 6.20
N THR A 44 -1.27 1.81 4.96
CA THR A 44 -0.90 2.57 3.77
C THR A 44 -1.51 3.97 3.81
N SER A 45 -2.78 4.10 4.17
CA SER A 45 -3.43 5.42 4.25
C SER A 45 -2.83 6.29 5.35
N ALA A 46 -2.57 5.73 6.54
CA ALA A 46 -1.90 6.44 7.62
C ALA A 46 -0.50 6.93 7.20
N LEU A 47 0.28 6.06 6.56
CA LEU A 47 1.61 6.40 6.07
C LEU A 47 1.56 7.53 5.02
N LEU A 48 0.63 7.44 4.07
CA LEU A 48 0.45 8.47 3.05
C LEU A 48 0.06 9.82 3.67
N LEU A 49 -0.85 9.84 4.65
CA LEU A 49 -1.24 11.08 5.32
C LEU A 49 -0.07 11.75 6.06
N VAL A 50 0.88 10.96 6.56
CA VAL A 50 2.10 11.50 7.18
C VAL A 50 3.10 11.96 6.12
N ILE A 51 3.32 11.20 5.05
CA ILE A 51 4.37 11.47 4.05
C ILE A 51 3.98 12.56 3.05
N LEU A 52 2.73 12.60 2.57
CA LEU A 52 2.27 13.54 1.55
C LEU A 52 2.55 15.01 1.89
N PRO A 53 2.30 15.49 3.13
CA PRO A 53 2.60 16.87 3.50
C PRO A 53 4.07 17.24 3.30
N PHE A 54 5.01 16.35 3.66
CA PHE A 54 6.44 16.59 3.47
C PHE A 54 6.80 16.62 1.99
N VAL A 55 6.30 15.66 1.21
CA VAL A 55 6.53 15.62 -0.24
C VAL A 55 5.97 16.88 -0.91
N GLY A 56 4.75 17.29 -0.52
CA GLY A 56 4.12 18.52 -1.01
C GLY A 56 4.90 19.78 -0.62
N ALA A 57 5.41 19.84 0.61
CA ALA A 57 6.24 20.96 1.07
C ALA A 57 7.55 21.07 0.29
N LEU A 58 8.26 19.95 0.08
CA LEU A 58 9.49 19.92 -0.72
C LEU A 58 9.22 20.31 -2.17
N ALA A 59 8.17 19.76 -2.79
CA ALA A 59 7.79 20.08 -4.16
C ALA A 59 7.43 21.57 -4.29
N GLY A 60 6.61 22.09 -3.38
CA GLY A 60 6.22 23.50 -3.36
C GLY A 60 7.42 24.43 -3.18
N PHE A 61 8.36 24.08 -2.30
CA PHE A 61 9.59 24.83 -2.11
C PHE A 61 10.46 24.85 -3.38
N ALA A 62 10.63 23.70 -4.03
CA ALA A 62 11.42 23.60 -5.26
C ALA A 62 10.82 24.47 -6.38
N VAL A 63 9.50 24.38 -6.58
CA VAL A 63 8.78 25.20 -7.57
C VAL A 63 8.91 26.70 -7.24
N GLY A 64 8.71 27.08 -5.98
CA GLY A 64 8.84 28.47 -5.55
C GLY A 64 10.27 29.01 -5.74
N ARG A 65 11.29 28.19 -5.44
CA ARG A 65 12.70 28.53 -5.65
C ARG A 65 13.00 28.75 -7.14
N GLN A 66 12.48 27.88 -8.01
CA GLN A 66 12.66 27.99 -9.44
C GLN A 66 11.95 29.23 -10.01
N TYR A 67 10.71 29.49 -9.59
CA TYR A 67 9.96 30.68 -9.97
C TYR A 67 10.67 31.98 -9.56
N ARG A 68 11.16 32.04 -8.31
CA ARG A 68 11.95 33.18 -7.82
C ARG A 68 13.20 33.40 -8.67
N SER A 69 13.92 32.33 -8.98
CA SER A 69 15.16 32.40 -9.78
C SER A 69 14.88 32.91 -11.20
N TYR A 70 13.78 32.45 -11.81
CA TYR A 70 13.32 32.91 -13.12
C TYR A 70 12.98 34.40 -13.12
N ARG A 71 12.21 34.87 -12.12
CA ARG A 71 11.83 36.29 -12.01
C ARG A 71 13.03 37.21 -11.76
N LEU A 72 14.03 36.76 -11.00
CA LEU A 72 15.27 37.51 -10.79
C LEU A 72 16.06 37.67 -12.10
N ARG A 73 16.20 36.60 -12.89
CA ARG A 73 16.88 36.65 -14.20
C ARG A 73 16.20 37.62 -15.16
N GLN A 74 14.87 37.64 -15.20
CA GLN A 74 14.14 38.60 -16.04
C GLN A 74 14.42 40.04 -15.64
N ARG A 75 14.47 40.36 -14.33
CA ARG A 75 14.75 41.73 -13.87
C ARG A 75 16.21 42.16 -14.14
N GLN A 76 17.16 41.23 -14.15
CA GLN A 76 18.54 41.51 -14.51
C GLN A 76 18.69 41.79 -16.01
N GLY A 77 18.08 40.97 -16.86
CA GLY A 77 18.11 41.19 -18.32
C GLY A 77 17.45 42.50 -18.76
N THR A 78 16.38 42.95 -18.10
CA THR A 78 15.77 44.26 -18.41
C THR A 78 16.64 45.44 -17.98
N ARG A 79 17.52 45.27 -16.98
CA ARG A 79 18.43 46.33 -16.53
C ARG A 79 19.60 46.52 -17.49
N GLU A 80 20.13 45.44 -18.07
CA GLU A 80 21.24 45.49 -19.02
C GLU A 80 20.83 45.96 -20.43
N SER A 81 19.55 45.91 -20.79
CA SER A 81 19.03 46.43 -22.08
C SER A 81 18.44 47.84 -21.99
N GLY A 82 18.52 48.49 -20.82
CA GLY A 82 17.99 49.83 -20.57
C GLY A 82 19.07 50.93 -20.42
N GLU A 83 20.35 50.57 -20.56
CA GLU A 83 21.49 51.49 -20.74
C GLU A 83 21.91 51.50 -22.21
#